data_AF-A0A2C6LJB6-F1
#
_entry.id   AF-A0A2C6LJB6-F1
#
_cell.length_a   1.000
_cell.length_b   1.000
_cell.length_c   1.000
_cell.angle_alpha   90.00
_cell.angle_beta   90.00
_cell.angle_gamma   90.00
#
_symmetry.space_group_name_H-M   'P 1'
#
loop_
_entity.id
_entity.type
_entity.pdbx_description
1 polymer ?
#
loop_
_entity_poly.entity_id
_entity_poly.type
_entity_poly.pdbx_seq_one_letter_code
_entity_poly.pdbx_strand_id
1 'polypeptide(L)' 'MNLEALRELEYKKCADALAELLGLDWDTKERILKCFQRTGIKNFFQHLESADLAPETSGKLQSIQALIEILDNKRGRI' A
#
# COMPACT_ATOMS: atom_id res chain seq x y z
N MET A 1 -4.17 -9.89 -20.74
CA MET A 1 -3.90 -10.17 -19.31
C MET A 1 -5.19 -9.88 -18.54
N ASN A 2 -5.62 -10.78 -17.65
CA ASN A 2 -6.87 -10.60 -16.88
C ASN A 2 -6.73 -9.41 -15.91
N LEU A 3 -7.73 -8.53 -15.82
CA LEU A 3 -7.74 -7.38 -14.90
C LEU A 3 -7.57 -7.81 -13.43
N GLU A 4 -8.11 -8.96 -13.07
CA GLU A 4 -7.95 -9.54 -11.74
C GLU A 4 -6.49 -9.96 -11.47
N ALA A 5 -5.83 -10.55 -12.46
CA ALA A 5 -4.42 -10.94 -12.36
C ALA A 5 -3.48 -9.72 -12.31
N LEU A 6 -3.83 -8.63 -13.01
CA LEU A 6 -3.12 -7.35 -12.91
C LEU A 6 -3.22 -6.76 -11.50
N ARG A 7 -4.43 -6.73 -10.94
CA ARG A 7 -4.70 -6.22 -9.58
C ARG A 7 -3.95 -7.02 -8.52
N GLU A 8 -4.00 -8.35 -8.61
CA GLU A 8 -3.31 -9.24 -7.68
C GLU A 8 -1.78 -9.03 -7.73
N LEU A 9 -1.23 -8.79 -8.93
CA LEU A 9 0.19 -8.46 -9.09
C LEU A 9 0.54 -7.11 -8.44
N GLU A 10 -0.32 -6.10 -8.57
CA GLU A 10 -0.13 -4.80 -7.92
C GLU A 10 -0.19 -4.91 -6.40
N TYR A 11 -1.11 -5.70 -5.86
CA TYR A 11 -1.22 -5.94 -4.41
C TYR A 11 0.03 -6.61 -3.85
N LYS A 12 0.56 -7.62 -4.54
CA LYS A 12 1.82 -8.27 -4.15
C LYS A 12 2.98 -7.28 -4.13
N LYS A 13 3.16 -6.50 -5.20
CA LYS A 13 4.22 -5.49 -5.29
C LYS A 13 4.15 -4.48 -4.16
N CYS A 14 2.96 -3.99 -3.82
CA CYS A 14 2.81 -3.06 -2.70
C CYS A 14 3.05 -3.71 -1.34
N ALA A 15 2.60 -4.95 -1.13
CA ALA A 15 2.85 -5.67 0.12
C ALA A 15 4.34 -5.94 0.31
N ASP A 16 5.06 -6.32 -0.75
CA ASP A 16 6.50 -6.51 -0.74
C ASP A 16 7.24 -5.19 -0.42
N ALA A 17 6.87 -4.08 -1.07
CA ALA A 17 7.49 -2.78 -0.82
C ALA A 17 7.26 -2.28 0.61
N LEU A 18 6.04 -2.45 1.15
CA LEU A 18 5.75 -2.10 2.55
C LEU A 18 6.56 -2.97 3.52
N ALA A 19 6.68 -4.27 3.25
CA ALA A 19 7.47 -5.16 4.09
C ALA A 19 8.95 -4.79 4.10
N GLU A 20 9.52 -4.44 2.94
CA GLU A 20 10.91 -3.98 2.84
C GLU A 20 11.14 -2.65 3.58
N LEU A 21 10.27 -1.65 3.36
CA LEU A 21 10.40 -0.33 3.97
C LEU A 21 10.23 -0.34 5.50
N LEU A 22 9.37 -1.23 6.00
CA LEU A 22 9.05 -1.32 7.43
C LEU A 22 9.75 -2.48 8.15
N GLY A 23 10.58 -3.26 7.44
CA GLY A 23 11.28 -4.41 8.01
C GLY A 23 10.33 -5.50 8.54
N LEU A 24 9.23 -5.75 7.84
CA LEU A 24 8.21 -6.70 8.28
C LEU A 24 8.57 -8.13 7.91
N ASP A 25 8.15 -9.07 8.75
CA ASP A 25 8.27 -10.50 8.46
C ASP A 25 7.27 -10.97 7.38
N TRP A 26 7.48 -12.20 6.93
CA TRP A 26 6.63 -12.84 5.93
C TRP A 26 5.15 -12.91 6.36
N ASP A 27 4.88 -13.24 7.62
CA ASP A 27 3.51 -13.38 8.13
C ASP A 27 2.75 -12.05 8.09
N THR A 28 3.38 -10.99 8.56
CA THR A 28 2.82 -9.64 8.55
C THR A 28 2.57 -9.17 7.12
N LYS A 29 3.49 -9.45 6.20
CA LYS A 29 3.29 -9.18 4.77
C LYS A 29 2.08 -9.92 4.20
N GLU A 30 1.94 -11.22 4.50
CA GLU A 30 0.82 -12.02 4.03
C GLU A 30 -0.53 -11.49 4.55
N ARG A 31 -0.56 -10.99 5.80
CA ARG A 31 -1.73 -10.34 6.38
C ARG A 31 -2.08 -9.03 5.67
N ILE A 32 -1.09 -8.22 5.29
CA ILE A 32 -1.29 -7.00 4.49
C ILE A 32 -1.85 -7.35 3.11
N LEU A 33 -1.28 -8.36 2.43
CA LEU A 33 -1.77 -8.81 1.13
C LEU A 33 -3.24 -9.27 1.20
N LYS A 34 -3.60 -10.08 2.20
CA LYS A 34 -4.98 -10.48 2.45
C LYS A 34 -5.90 -9.28 2.73
N CYS A 35 -5.38 -8.24 3.36
CA CYS A 35 -6.13 -7.00 3.57
C CYS A 35 -6.42 -6.32 2.22
N PHE A 36 -5.42 -6.14 1.36
CA PHE A 36 -5.61 -5.58 0.01
C PHE A 36 -6.63 -6.36 -0.82
N GLN A 37 -6.60 -7.69 -0.74
CA GLN A 37 -7.56 -8.54 -1.46
C GLN A 37 -9.00 -8.36 -0.96
N ARG A 38 -9.18 -8.11 0.35
CA ARG A 38 -10.52 -7.93 0.95
C ARG A 38 -11.08 -6.53 0.75
N THR A 39 -10.28 -5.50 0.97
CA THR A 39 -10.75 -4.11 1.02
C THR A 39 -10.32 -3.29 -0.19
N GLY A 40 -9.28 -3.73 -0.91
CA GLY A 40 -8.61 -2.94 -1.94
C GLY A 40 -7.56 -2.00 -1.34
N ILE A 41 -6.47 -1.80 -2.08
CA ILE A 41 -5.32 -1.02 -1.61
C ILE A 41 -5.66 0.44 -1.22
N LYS A 42 -6.56 1.10 -1.96
CA LYS A 42 -6.98 2.48 -1.64
C LYS A 42 -7.67 2.56 -0.27
N ASN A 43 -8.58 1.63 0.00
CA ASN A 43 -9.30 1.57 1.26
C ASN A 43 -8.35 1.22 2.41
N PHE A 44 -7.34 0.37 2.19
CA PHE A 44 -6.32 0.09 3.20
C PHE A 44 -5.60 1.35 3.68
N PHE A 45 -5.14 2.20 2.76
CA PHE A 45 -4.45 3.44 3.14
C PHE A 45 -5.38 4.43 3.84
N GLN A 46 -6.63 4.57 3.40
CA GLN A 46 -7.64 5.37 4.10
C GLN A 46 -7.90 4.87 5.53
N HIS A 47 -7.92 3.56 5.74
CA HIS A 47 -8.04 2.97 7.08
C HIS A 47 -6.80 3.22 7.94
N LEU A 48 -5.60 3.23 7.36
CA LEU A 48 -4.37 3.58 8.09
C LEU A 48 -4.33 5.06 8.49
N GLU A 49 -4.77 5.97 7.62
CA GLU A 49 -4.89 7.39 7.96
C GLU A 49 -5.87 7.62 9.12
N SER A 50 -6.91 6.79 9.21
CA SER A 50 -7.92 6.84 10.28
C SER A 50 -7.52 6.05 11.53
N ALA A 51 -6.41 5.31 11.49
CA ALA A 51 -5.92 4.53 12.62
C ALA A 51 -5.12 5.44 13.56
N ASP A 52 -5.29 5.26 14.88
CA ASP A 52 -4.51 5.97 15.90
C ASP A 52 -3.09 5.39 15.96
N LEU A 53 -2.31 5.71 14.93
CA LEU A 53 -0.93 5.26 14.77
C LEU A 53 0.00 6.20 15.51
N ALA A 54 1.10 5.65 16.01
CA ALA A 54 2.17 6.46 16.57
C ALA A 54 2.60 7.56 15.56
N PRO A 55 2.90 8.79 16.02
CA PRO A 55 3.25 9.90 15.13
C PRO A 55 4.41 9.61 14.16
N GLU A 56 5.36 8.78 14.58
CA GLU A 56 6.46 8.34 13.72
C GLU A 56 5.97 7.46 12.56
N THR A 57 5.05 6.54 12.84
CA THR A 57 4.47 5.63 11.85
C THR A 57 3.56 6.40 10.89
N SER A 58 2.74 7.33 11.38
CA SER A 58 1.89 8.17 10.53
C SER A 58 2.72 9.07 9.60
N GLY A 59 3.81 9.67 10.09
CA GLY A 59 4.70 10.48 9.25
C GLY A 59 5.38 9.70 8.12
N LYS A 60 5.80 8.46 8.40
CA LYS A 60 6.35 7.55 7.37
C LYS A 60 5.31 7.20 6.30
N LEU A 61 4.07 6.95 6.70
CA LEU A 61 2.98 6.63 5.77
C LEU A 61 2.54 7.80 4.91
N GLN A 62 2.41 9.00 5.49
CA GLN A 62 2.12 10.23 4.74
C GLN A 62 3.18 10.50 3.67
N SER A 63 4.46 10.22 3.98
CA SER A 63 5.55 10.34 3.02
C SER A 63 5.39 9.36 1.84
N ILE A 64 4.97 8.11 2.12
CA ILE A 64 4.70 7.10 1.08
C ILE A 64 3.50 7.49 0.22
N GLN A 65 2.42 7.99 0.83
CA GLN A 65 1.23 8.44 0.12
C GLN A 65 1.52 9.61 -0.82
N ALA A 66 2.30 10.60 -0.37
CA ALA A 66 2.73 11.71 -1.21
C ALA A 66 3.55 11.22 -2.43
N LEU A 67 4.41 10.21 -2.25
CA LEU A 67 5.14 9.60 -3.37
C LEU A 67 4.19 8.92 -4.36
N ILE A 68 3.17 8.19 -3.87
CA ILE A 68 2.15 7.56 -4.73
C ILE A 68 1.40 8.62 -5.53
N GLU A 69 0.92 9.70 -4.91
CA GLU A 69 0.21 10.79 -5.61
C GLU A 69 1.07 11.48 -6.66
N ILE A 70 2.35 11.73 -6.37
CA ILE A 70 3.29 12.29 -7.34
C ILE A 70 3.47 11.35 -8.54
N LEU A 71 3.58 10.05 -8.29
CA LEU A 71 3.75 9.04 -9.34
C LEU A 71 2.48 8.87 -10.18
N ASP A 72 1.30 8.93 -9.56
CA ASP A 72 0.01 8.79 -10.26
C ASP A 72 -0.30 10.05 -11.11
N ASN A 73 -0.02 11.25 -10.58
CA ASN A 73 -0.11 12.50 -11.34
C ASN A 73 0.84 12.55 -12.54
N LYS A 74 1.98 11.83 -12.48
CA LYS A 74 2.87 11.68 -13.64
C LYS A 74 2.31 10.71 -14.70
N ARG A 75 1.49 9.72 -14.31
CA ARG A 75 0.84 8.79 -15.25
C ARG A 75 -0.37 9.41 -15.97
N GLY A 76 -1.02 10.42 -15.39
CA GLY A 76 -2.17 11.13 -15.99
C GLY A 76 -1.82 12.27 -16.97
N ARG A 77 -0.53 12.53 -17.23
CA ARG A 77 -0.06 13.60 -18.13
C ARG A 77 0.42 13.10 -19.51
N ILE A 78 -0.10 11.98 -19.99
CA ILE A 78 0.13 11.48 -21.35
C ILE A 78 -1.18 11.54 -22.12
#